data_AF-A0A316PZS9-F1
#
_entry.id   AF-A0A316PZS9-F1
#
_cell.length_a   1.000
_cell.length_b   1.000
_cell.length_c   1.000
_cell.angle_alpha   90.00
_cell.angle_beta   90.00
_cell.angle_gamma   90.00
#
_symmetry.space_group_name_H-M   'P 1'
#
loop_
_entity.id
_entity.type
_entity.pdbx_description
1 polymer ?
#
loop_
_entity_poly.entity_id
_entity_poly.type
_entity_poly.pdbx_seq_one_letter_code
_entity_poly.pdbx_strand_id
1 'polypeptide(L)'
;MRGRTALPPAPLQMCYNKGLRPPRAAPHKKGAPMAQPHIAYCGFNCAACPVFHAAARGSSSQRQLALRYSASERRLLPGQMDCADCRSSTPAVFCAGCAMRACAGARGFAHCAACGEYPCAIMKKSLPCGSAGRAAPDALR
;
A
#
# COMPACT_ATOMS: atom_id res chain seq x y z
N MET A 1 -1.89 -16.82 34.61
CA MET A 1 -3.16 -16.58 33.89
C MET A 1 -2.84 -15.96 32.53
N ARG A 2 -2.73 -16.78 31.47
CA ARG A 2 -2.30 -16.31 30.14
C ARG A 2 -3.47 -15.57 29.49
N GLY A 3 -3.29 -14.26 29.28
CA GLY A 3 -4.29 -13.40 28.65
C GLY A 3 -4.71 -13.97 27.30
N ARG A 4 -6.03 -14.14 27.12
CA ARG A 4 -6.64 -14.50 25.85
C ARG A 4 -6.31 -13.38 24.86
N THR A 5 -5.27 -13.55 24.05
CA THR A 5 -5.06 -12.72 22.86
C THR A 5 -6.30 -12.89 22.00
N ALA A 6 -7.07 -11.81 21.84
CA ALA A 6 -8.24 -11.78 20.97
C ALA A 6 -7.82 -12.33 19.60
N LEU A 7 -8.49 -13.41 19.16
CA LEU A 7 -8.30 -13.98 17.84
C LEU A 7 -8.52 -12.85 16.82
N PRO A 8 -7.63 -12.66 15.84
CA PRO A 8 -7.84 -11.64 14.82
C PRO A 8 -9.16 -11.91 14.08
N PRO A 9 -9.86 -10.88 13.59
CA PRO A 9 -11.17 -11.04 12.94
C PRO A 9 -11.10 -12.13 11.86
N ALA A 10 -12.17 -12.92 11.70
CA ALA A 10 -12.27 -14.08 10.82
C ALA A 10 -11.46 -14.04 9.49
N PRO A 11 -11.46 -12.93 8.71
CA PRO A 11 -10.63 -12.80 7.51
C PRO A 11 -9.10 -12.97 7.70
N LEU A 12 -8.59 -12.72 8.91
CA LEU A 12 -7.16 -12.82 9.29
C LEU A 12 -6.84 -14.14 10.03
N GLN A 13 -7.86 -14.90 10.46
CA GLN A 13 -7.70 -16.25 11.06
C GLN A 13 -6.92 -17.20 10.15
N MET A 14 -7.18 -17.14 8.85
CA MET A 14 -6.56 -18.04 7.88
C MET A 14 -5.06 -17.78 7.71
N CYS A 15 -4.61 -16.53 7.94
CA CYS A 15 -3.20 -16.16 7.99
C CYS A 15 -2.56 -16.61 9.31
N TYR A 16 -3.28 -16.43 10.41
CA TYR A 16 -2.84 -16.85 11.75
C TYR A 16 -2.67 -18.37 11.87
N ASN A 17 -3.59 -19.17 11.33
CA ASN A 17 -3.54 -20.65 11.34
C ASN A 17 -2.40 -21.24 10.49
N LYS A 18 -1.82 -20.46 9.56
CA LYS A 18 -0.61 -20.83 8.80
C LYS A 18 0.70 -20.50 9.55
N GLY A 19 0.63 -20.06 10.80
CA GLY A 19 1.81 -19.69 11.61
C GLY A 19 2.43 -18.34 11.24
N LEU A 20 1.81 -17.59 10.32
CA LEU A 20 2.27 -16.30 9.86
C LEU A 20 1.76 -15.23 10.82
N ARG A 21 2.62 -14.77 11.74
CA ARG A 21 2.31 -13.61 12.59
C ARG A 21 2.43 -12.33 11.76
N PRO A 22 1.46 -11.41 11.81
CA PRO A 22 1.66 -10.10 11.20
C PRO A 22 2.91 -9.45 11.83
N PRO A 23 3.71 -8.71 11.05
CA PRO A 23 4.80 -7.93 11.63
C PRO A 23 4.22 -7.02 12.71
N ARG A 24 4.87 -6.95 13.88
CA ARG A 24 4.44 -6.04 14.95
C ARG A 24 4.40 -4.64 14.35
N ALA A 25 3.24 -4.00 14.37
CA ALA A 25 3.10 -2.61 13.93
C ALA A 25 4.12 -1.76 14.71
N ALA A 26 4.90 -0.96 13.99
CA ALA A 26 5.81 -0.02 14.63
C ALA A 26 5.00 0.94 15.51
N PRO A 27 5.48 1.29 16.73
CA PRO A 27 4.74 2.16 17.62
C PRO A 27 4.51 3.53 16.96
N HIS A 28 3.24 3.92 16.82
CA HIS A 28 2.85 5.26 16.40
C HIS A 28 3.37 6.29 17.42
N LYS A 29 4.31 7.14 17.02
CA LYS A 29 4.73 8.30 17.84
C LYS A 29 3.64 9.37 17.77
N LYS A 30 2.96 9.62 18.90
CA LYS A 30 2.01 10.72 19.06
C LYS A 30 2.80 12.04 19.06
N GLY A 31 2.45 13.00 18.18
CA GLY A 31 2.99 14.37 18.24
C GLY A 31 3.60 14.97 16.97
N ALA A 32 3.52 14.33 15.80
CA ALA A 32 3.90 15.00 14.54
C ALA A 32 2.71 15.80 13.97
N PRO A 33 2.92 17.05 13.50
CA PRO A 33 1.85 17.88 12.95
C PRO A 33 1.17 17.18 11.76
N MET A 34 -0.17 17.18 11.79
CA MET A 34 -1.02 16.42 10.89
C MET A 34 -1.06 17.03 9.48
N ALA A 35 -0.14 16.60 8.62
CA ALA A 35 -0.43 16.46 7.20
C ALA A 35 -1.04 15.06 7.03
N GLN A 36 -2.33 15.01 6.71
CA GLN A 36 -3.12 13.78 6.67
C GLN A 36 -2.36 12.68 5.92
N PRO A 37 -2.22 11.45 6.48
CA PRO A 37 -1.49 10.40 5.78
C PRO A 37 -2.26 10.09 4.50
N HIS A 38 -1.67 10.46 3.35
CA HIS A 38 -2.17 10.06 2.05
C HIS A 38 -2.00 8.54 1.93
N ILE A 39 -3.05 7.80 2.29
CA ILE A 39 -3.10 6.35 2.21
C ILE A 39 -3.63 5.95 0.83
N ALA A 40 -2.86 5.13 0.13
CA ALA A 40 -3.25 4.54 -1.14
C ALA A 40 -4.39 3.53 -0.96
N TYR A 41 -5.09 3.17 -2.05
CA TYR A 41 -6.16 2.17 -1.99
C TYR A 41 -5.71 0.83 -1.39
N CYS A 42 -4.47 0.42 -1.67
CA CYS A 42 -3.88 -0.80 -1.12
C CYS A 42 -3.38 -0.68 0.33
N GLY A 43 -3.58 0.46 1.00
CA GLY A 43 -3.11 0.72 2.38
C GLY A 43 -1.68 1.28 2.47
N PHE A 44 -0.96 1.42 1.36
CA PHE A 44 0.40 1.96 1.37
C PHE A 44 0.41 3.46 1.72
N ASN A 45 1.38 3.90 2.52
CA ASN A 45 1.49 5.29 2.95
C ASN A 45 2.36 6.10 1.98
N CYS A 46 1.79 7.13 1.35
CA CYS A 46 2.52 8.04 0.47
C CYS A 46 3.66 8.78 1.18
N ALA A 47 3.58 9.02 2.49
CA ALA A 47 4.67 9.62 3.26
C ALA A 47 5.94 8.74 3.29
N ALA A 48 5.81 7.43 3.04
CA ALA A 48 6.93 6.50 2.90
C ALA A 48 7.20 6.11 1.43
N CYS A 49 6.52 6.72 0.46
CA CYS A 49 6.62 6.34 -0.95
C CYS A 49 7.78 7.06 -1.64
N PRO A 50 8.84 6.35 -2.06
CA PRO A 50 9.97 6.98 -2.74
C PRO A 50 9.59 7.58 -4.09
N VAL A 51 8.59 7.02 -4.79
CA VAL A 51 8.12 7.56 -6.07
C VAL A 51 7.41 8.90 -5.89
N PHE A 52 6.53 9.00 -4.90
CA PHE A 52 5.84 10.26 -4.56
C PHE A 52 6.84 11.35 -4.18
N HIS A 53 7.81 11.01 -3.32
CA HIS A 53 8.87 11.96 -2.93
C HIS A 53 9.78 12.34 -4.10
N ALA A 54 10.10 11.40 -4.99
CA ALA A 54 10.91 11.70 -6.17
C ALA A 54 10.17 12.63 -7.14
N ALA A 55 8.87 12.41 -7.37
CA ALA A 55 8.04 13.29 -8.17
C ALA A 55 7.99 14.71 -7.59
N ALA A 56 7.79 14.85 -6.27
CA ALA A 56 7.77 16.15 -5.59
C ALA A 56 9.12 16.89 -5.64
N ARG A 57 10.25 16.16 -5.68
CA ARG A 57 11.61 16.74 -5.77
C ARG A 57 12.06 17.05 -7.20
N GLY A 58 11.31 16.61 -8.20
CA GLY A 58 11.57 16.89 -9.61
C GLY A 58 12.52 15.92 -10.33
N SER A 59 12.87 16.29 -11.56
CA SER A 59 13.44 15.41 -12.60
C SER A 59 14.74 14.70 -12.21
N SER A 60 15.61 15.34 -11.42
CA SER A 60 16.86 14.76 -10.95
C SER A 60 16.63 13.56 -10.02
N SER A 61 15.69 13.69 -9.08
CA SER A 61 15.30 12.62 -8.16
C SER A 61 14.56 11.50 -8.89
N GLN A 62 13.69 11.86 -9.84
CA GLN A 62 12.99 10.89 -10.69
C GLN A 62 13.95 10.06 -11.54
N ARG A 63 14.98 10.69 -12.14
CA ARG A 63 16.01 9.99 -12.90
C ARG A 63 16.79 9.00 -12.04
N GLN A 64 17.20 9.41 -10.84
CA GLN A 64 17.91 8.51 -9.92
C GLN A 64 17.04 7.33 -9.51
N LEU A 65 15.77 7.57 -9.18
CA LEU A 65 14.85 6.51 -8.79
C LEU A 65 14.56 5.58 -9.97
N ALA A 66 14.36 6.13 -11.16
CA ALA A 66 14.17 5.36 -12.39
C ALA A 66 15.35 4.43 -12.67
N LEU A 67 16.58 4.90 -12.50
CA LEU A 67 17.77 4.06 -12.61
C LEU A 67 17.80 2.97 -11.55
N ARG A 68 17.49 3.30 -10.29
CA ARG A 68 17.48 2.32 -9.18
C ARG A 68 16.43 1.23 -9.35
N TYR A 69 15.28 1.57 -9.94
CA TYR A 69 14.14 0.66 -10.08
C TYR A 69 14.07 0.02 -11.47
N SER A 70 14.97 0.41 -12.38
CA SER A 70 15.16 -0.29 -13.64
C SER A 70 15.75 -1.67 -13.39
N ALA A 71 15.21 -2.67 -14.06
CA ALA A 71 15.77 -4.02 -14.12
C ALA A 71 16.38 -4.27 -15.50
N SER A 72 17.19 -5.31 -15.65
CA SER A 72 17.84 -5.67 -16.92
C SER A 72 16.86 -5.80 -18.08
N GLU A 73 15.63 -6.24 -17.80
CA GLU A 73 14.57 -6.45 -18.79
C GLU A 73 13.64 -5.24 -18.98
N ARG A 74 13.71 -4.25 -18.08
CA ARG A 74 12.82 -3.08 -18.12
C ARG A 74 13.52 -1.85 -17.57
N ARG A 75 13.90 -0.97 -18.50
CA ARG A 75 14.39 0.37 -18.17
C ARG A 75 13.22 1.31 -17.92
N LEU A 76 13.22 1.96 -16.76
CA LEU A 76 12.26 2.99 -16.40
C LEU A 76 12.79 4.36 -16.81
N LEU A 77 11.89 5.21 -17.29
CA LEU A 77 12.19 6.60 -17.62
C LEU A 77 11.84 7.53 -16.46
N PRO A 78 12.48 8.72 -16.34
CA PRO A 78 12.12 9.70 -15.32
C PRO A 78 10.63 10.07 -15.33
N GLY A 79 10.03 10.28 -16.50
CA GLY A 79 8.60 10.58 -16.63
C GLY A 79 7.67 9.42 -16.23
N GLN A 80 8.19 8.20 -16.10
CA GLN A 80 7.41 7.08 -15.54
C GLN A 80 7.37 7.09 -14.01
N MET A 81 8.15 7.98 -13.38
CA MET A 81 8.14 8.22 -11.94
C MET A 81 7.27 9.41 -11.54
N ASP A 82 6.53 10.02 -12.47
CA ASP A 82 5.52 11.02 -12.15
C ASP A 82 4.39 10.38 -11.34
N CYS A 83 4.07 10.97 -10.18
CA CYS A 83 3.07 10.45 -9.27
C CYS A 83 2.52 11.58 -8.39
N ALA A 84 1.21 11.82 -8.46
CA ALA A 84 0.54 12.78 -7.59
C ALA A 84 -0.13 12.11 -6.38
N ASP A 85 -0.95 11.08 -6.61
CA ASP A 85 -1.56 10.26 -5.55
C ASP A 85 -2.11 8.98 -6.18
N CYS A 86 -2.25 7.90 -5.42
CA CYS A 86 -2.90 6.68 -5.91
C CYS A 86 -4.37 6.92 -6.31
N ARG A 87 -5.03 7.92 -5.72
CA ARG A 87 -6.41 8.35 -5.99
C ARG A 87 -6.51 9.40 -7.10
N SER A 88 -5.39 10.04 -7.47
CA SER A 88 -5.35 11.00 -8.58
C SER A 88 -5.48 10.29 -9.92
N SER A 89 -5.82 11.02 -10.99
CA SER A 89 -5.87 10.49 -12.36
C SER A 89 -4.50 10.05 -12.90
N THR A 90 -3.40 10.49 -12.29
CA THR A 90 -2.03 10.28 -12.76
C THR A 90 -1.23 9.46 -11.74
N PRO A 91 -1.43 8.13 -11.69
CA PRO A 91 -0.65 7.26 -10.83
C PRO A 91 0.75 7.03 -11.40
N ALA A 92 1.70 6.69 -10.53
CA ALA A 92 3.00 6.14 -10.95
C ALA A 92 2.85 4.94 -11.89
N VAL A 93 3.88 4.65 -12.70
CA VAL A 93 3.90 3.49 -13.61
C VAL A 93 3.57 2.15 -12.92
N PHE A 94 3.94 2.00 -11.65
CA PHE A 94 3.65 0.81 -10.84
C PHE A 94 2.17 0.65 -10.48
N CYS A 95 1.41 1.74 -10.52
CA CYS A 95 0.00 1.80 -10.13
C CYS A 95 -0.96 1.98 -11.32
N ALA A 96 -0.45 2.23 -12.53
CA ALA A 96 -1.24 2.50 -13.73
C ALA A 96 -2.21 1.36 -14.12
N GLY A 97 -1.81 0.09 -13.91
CA GLY A 97 -2.64 -1.10 -14.19
C GLY A 97 -3.26 -1.76 -12.96
N CYS A 98 -3.34 -1.06 -11.83
CA CYS A 98 -3.74 -1.68 -10.57
C CYS A 98 -5.26 -1.93 -10.51
N ALA A 99 -5.67 -3.21 -10.54
CA ALA A 99 -7.08 -3.60 -10.43
C ALA A 99 -7.74 -3.16 -9.09
N MET A 100 -6.98 -3.09 -7.99
CA MET A 100 -7.47 -2.58 -6.71
C MET A 100 -7.85 -1.11 -6.80
N ARG A 101 -7.04 -0.30 -7.49
CA ARG A 101 -7.29 1.13 -7.71
C ARG A 101 -8.55 1.35 -8.54
N ALA A 102 -8.68 0.62 -9.65
CA ALA A 102 -9.87 0.70 -10.50
C ALA A 102 -11.14 0.33 -9.72
N CYS A 103 -11.12 -0.77 -8.96
CA CYS A 103 -12.24 -1.22 -8.15
C CYS A 103 -12.60 -0.24 -7.03
N ALA A 104 -11.62 0.20 -6.23
CA ALA A 104 -11.88 1.10 -5.11
C ALA A 104 -12.30 2.50 -5.57
N GLY A 105 -11.73 3.01 -6.68
CA GLY A 105 -12.14 4.26 -7.31
C GLY A 105 -13.58 4.21 -7.82
N ALA A 106 -13.96 3.13 -8.52
CA ALA A 106 -15.32 2.94 -9.02
C ALA A 106 -16.36 2.80 -7.88
N ARG A 107 -15.96 2.21 -6.75
CA ARG A 107 -16.83 2.00 -5.57
C ARG A 107 -16.78 3.15 -4.56
N GLY A 108 -15.96 4.19 -4.79
CA GLY A 108 -15.85 5.35 -3.91
C GLY A 108 -15.22 5.05 -2.53
N PHE A 109 -14.46 3.97 -2.38
CA PHE A 109 -13.81 3.65 -1.10
C PHE A 109 -12.51 4.43 -0.93
N ALA A 110 -12.23 4.91 0.29
CA ALA A 110 -10.95 5.54 0.60
C ALA A 110 -9.77 4.56 0.50
N HIS A 111 -9.96 3.32 0.96
CA HIS A 111 -8.98 2.23 0.87
C HIS A 111 -9.69 0.87 0.89
N CYS A 112 -9.01 -0.17 0.41
CA CYS A 112 -9.58 -1.52 0.32
C CYS A 112 -9.99 -2.09 1.69
N ALA A 113 -9.36 -1.67 2.79
CA ALA A 113 -9.71 -2.15 4.14
C ALA A 113 -11.13 -1.71 4.59
N ALA A 114 -11.65 -0.60 4.04
CA ALA A 114 -13.01 -0.12 4.30
C ALA A 114 -14.08 -0.93 3.54
N CYS A 115 -13.68 -1.80 2.61
CA CYS A 115 -14.62 -2.67 1.90
C CYS A 115 -15.13 -3.78 2.83
N GLY A 116 -16.45 -4.00 2.85
CA GLY A 116 -17.07 -5.08 3.61
C GLY A 116 -16.56 -6.48 3.21
N GLU A 117 -16.22 -6.65 1.93
CA GLU A 117 -15.72 -7.91 1.35
C GLU A 117 -14.22 -8.13 1.54
N TYR A 118 -13.52 -7.24 2.26
CA TYR A 118 -12.09 -7.39 2.50
C TYR A 118 -11.80 -8.60 3.40
N PRO A 119 -10.84 -9.49 3.04
CA PRO A 119 -10.09 -9.64 1.79
C PRO A 119 -10.92 -10.14 0.60
N CYS A 120 -11.09 -9.34 -0.45
CA CYS A 120 -11.73 -9.80 -1.68
C CYS A 120 -10.72 -10.50 -2.62
N ALA A 121 -11.22 -11.14 -3.69
CA ALA A 121 -10.38 -11.87 -4.65
C ALA A 121 -9.30 -11.00 -5.31
N ILE A 122 -9.64 -9.75 -5.69
CA ILE A 122 -8.68 -8.79 -6.26
C ILE A 122 -7.53 -8.55 -5.27
N MET A 123 -7.86 -8.31 -4.00
CA MET A 123 -6.87 -8.05 -2.95
C MET A 123 -5.98 -9.28 -2.73
N LYS A 124 -6.55 -10.49 -2.66
CA LYS A 124 -5.77 -11.72 -2.49
C LYS A 124 -4.82 -11.99 -3.66
N LYS A 125 -5.22 -11.63 -4.89
CA LYS A 125 -4.38 -11.77 -6.09
C LYS A 125 -3.22 -10.77 -6.11
N SER A 126 -3.47 -9.51 -5.76
CA SER A 126 -2.44 -8.47 -5.77
C SER A 126 -1.54 -8.49 -4.52
N LEU A 127 -2.11 -8.78 -3.36
CA LEU A 127 -1.45 -8.82 -2.06
C LEU A 127 -1.88 -10.10 -1.33
N PRO A 128 -1.20 -11.23 -1.56
CA PRO A 128 -1.52 -12.47 -0.88
C PRO A 128 -1.34 -12.31 0.63
N CYS A 129 -2.13 -13.09 1.38
CA CYS A 129 -2.04 -13.17 2.83
C CYS A 129 -0.58 -13.42 3.28
N GLY A 130 -0.12 -12.65 4.28
CA GLY A 130 1.25 -12.75 4.81
C GLY A 130 2.33 -12.01 4.01
N SER A 131 2.01 -11.45 2.84
CA SER A 131 2.96 -10.57 2.11
C SER A 131 3.22 -9.28 2.88
N ALA A 132 4.43 -8.73 2.78
CA ALA A 132 4.78 -7.47 3.45
C ALA A 132 3.83 -6.31 3.09
N GLY A 133 3.42 -6.24 1.82
CA GLY A 133 2.46 -5.22 1.35
C GLY A 133 1.04 -5.39 1.92
N ARG A 134 0.71 -6.58 2.46
CA ARG A 134 -0.60 -6.85 3.06
C ARG A 134 -0.75 -6.32 4.48
N ALA A 135 0.35 -6.10 5.19
CA ALA A 135 0.34 -5.65 6.57
C ALA A 135 -0.32 -4.26 6.74
N ALA A 136 -0.08 -3.33 5.81
CA ALA A 136 -0.61 -1.98 5.89
C ALA A 136 -2.15 -1.91 5.79
N PRO A 137 -2.80 -2.51 4.77
CA PRO A 137 -4.26 -2.53 4.71
C PRO A 137 -4.90 -3.42 5.78
N ASP A 138 -4.22 -4.48 6.25
CA ASP A 138 -4.71 -5.28 7.38
C ASP A 138 -4.74 -4.48 8.69
N ALA A 139 -3.81 -3.53 8.89
CA ALA A 139 -3.76 -2.65 10.05
C ALA A 139 -4.80 -1.51 10.04
N LEU A 140 -5.48 -1.29 8.91
CA LEU A 140 -6.53 -0.28 8.75
C LEU A 140 -7.94 -0.84 9.00
N ARG A 141 -8.05 -2.09 9.48
CA ARG A 141 -9.30 -2.82 9.71
C ARG A 141 -9.42 -3.23 11.18
#